data_AF-A0A1I1VXM0-F1
#
_entry.id   AF-A0A1I1VXM0-F1
#
_cell.length_a   1.000
_cell.length_b   1.000
_cell.length_c   1.000
_cell.angle_alpha   90.00
_cell.angle_beta   90.00
_cell.angle_gamma   90.00
#
_symmetry.space_group_name_H-M   'P 1'
#
loop_
_entity.id
_entity.type
_entity.pdbx_description
1 polymer ?
#
loop_
_entity_poly.entity_id
_entity_poly.type
_entity_poly.pdbx_seq_one_letter_code
_entity_poly.pdbx_strand_id
1 'polypeptide(L)' 'MLLAHKIRLAPNNVQATYFAKAAGTARFAYNWALARWQELYQASLADPARPKPNEAALRRELN' A
#
# COMPACT_ATOMS: atom_id res chain seq x y z
N MET A 1 -15.45 30.94 -12.33
CA MET A 1 -16.15 29.79 -11.70
C MET A 1 -15.97 28.59 -12.62
N LEU A 2 -15.25 27.55 -12.19
CA LEU A 2 -15.05 26.34 -13.02
C LEU A 2 -16.27 25.42 -12.87
N LEU A 3 -17.06 25.26 -13.93
CA LEU A 3 -18.07 24.21 -14.03
C LEU A 3 -17.34 22.89 -14.32
N ALA A 4 -17.25 22.01 -13.33
CA ALA A 4 -16.74 20.65 -13.52
C ALA A 4 -17.90 19.69 -13.78
N HIS A 5 -17.82 18.91 -14.85
CA HIS A 5 -18.75 17.83 -15.11
C HIS A 5 -18.54 16.73 -14.06
N LYS A 6 -19.53 16.52 -13.19
CA LYS A 6 -19.49 15.51 -12.12
C LYS A 6 -20.22 14.25 -12.59
N ILE A 7 -19.47 13.16 -12.78
CA ILE A 7 -20.01 11.83 -13.08
C ILE A 7 -19.93 10.97 -11.82
N ARG A 8 -20.97 10.18 -11.54
CA ARG A 8 -21.00 9.17 -10.47
C ARG A 8 -21.32 7.81 -11.07
N LEU A 9 -20.70 6.76 -10.52
CA LEU A 9 -21.06 5.37 -10.79
C LEU A 9 -22.30 4.95 -9.98
N ALA A 10 -23.19 4.15 -10.58
CA ALA A 10 -24.33 3.52 -9.92
C ALA A 10 -24.12 1.99 -9.81
N PRO A 11 -23.26 1.52 -8.88
CA PRO A 11 -22.91 0.10 -8.79
C PRO A 11 -24.07 -0.73 -8.23
N ASN A 12 -24.19 -1.97 -8.71
CA ASN A 12 -25.04 -2.99 -8.08
C ASN A 12 -24.36 -3.56 -6.80
N ASN A 13 -25.07 -4.42 -6.07
CA ASN A 13 -24.59 -4.95 -4.79
C ASN A 13 -23.24 -5.68 -4.89
N VAL A 14 -23.00 -6.41 -5.98
CA VAL A 14 -21.74 -7.14 -6.22
C VAL A 14 -20.59 -6.16 -6.43
N GLN A 15 -20.79 -5.15 -7.27
CA GLN A 15 -19.80 -4.12 -7.56
C GLN A 15 -19.48 -3.24 -6.35
N ALA A 16 -20.50 -2.83 -5.60
CA ALA A 16 -20.31 -2.03 -4.39
C ALA A 16 -19.49 -2.79 -3.34
N THR A 17 -19.79 -4.08 -3.15
CA THR A 17 -19.02 -4.96 -2.26
C THR A 17 -17.56 -5.08 -2.72
N TYR A 18 -17.33 -5.24 -4.03
CA TYR A 18 -15.98 -5.30 -4.57
C TYR A 18 -15.20 -4.00 -4.35
N PHE A 19 -15.83 -2.84 -4.63
CA PHE A 19 -15.20 -1.54 -4.42
C PHE A 19 -14.85 -1.30 -2.95
N ALA A 20 -15.73 -1.67 -2.02
CA ALA A 20 -15.44 -1.57 -0.60
C ALA A 20 -14.23 -2.43 -0.17
N LYS A 21 -14.09 -3.64 -0.73
CA LYS A 21 -12.93 -4.51 -0.48
C LYS A 21 -11.63 -3.98 -1.09
N ALA A 22 -11.71 -3.39 -2.28
CA ALA A 22 -10.54 -2.86 -3.00
C ALA A 22 -10.12 -1.46 -2.52
N ALA A 23 -11.03 -0.71 -1.89
CA ALA A 23 -10.76 0.62 -1.36
C ALA A 23 -9.63 0.57 -0.32
N GLY A 24 -8.68 1.49 -0.43
CA GLY A 24 -7.59 1.64 0.53
C GLY A 24 -6.42 0.67 0.39
N THR A 25 -6.46 -0.26 -0.58
CA THR A 25 -5.36 -1.21 -0.88
C THR A 25 -4.00 -0.51 -1.06
N ALA A 26 -3.94 0.57 -1.85
CA ALA A 26 -2.72 1.35 -2.04
C ALA A 26 -2.21 1.99 -0.73
N ARG A 27 -3.12 2.52 0.10
CA ARG A 27 -2.76 3.14 1.39
C ARG A 27 -2.26 2.09 2.38
N PHE A 28 -2.90 0.93 2.42
CA PHE A 28 -2.47 -0.22 3.20
C PHE A 28 -1.07 -0.66 2.79
N ALA A 29 -0.84 -0.93 1.50
CA ALA A 29 0.46 -1.38 0.99
C ALA A 29 1.59 -0.38 1.32
N TYR A 30 1.33 0.92 1.16
CA TYR A 30 2.29 1.96 1.51
C TYR A 30 2.62 1.97 3.00
N ASN A 31 1.59 1.98 3.87
CA ASN A 31 1.80 2.03 5.32
C ASN A 31 2.52 0.78 5.81
N TRP A 32 2.16 -0.38 5.29
CA TRP A 32 2.83 -1.65 5.59
C TRP A 32 4.31 -1.62 5.16
N ALA A 33 4.59 -1.22 3.92
CA ALA A 33 5.96 -1.19 3.40
C ALA A 33 6.83 -0.18 4.17
N LEU A 34 6.27 0.98 4.55
CA LEU A 34 6.98 1.99 5.33
C LEU A 34 7.37 1.47 6.72
N ALA A 35 6.43 0.82 7.42
CA ALA A 35 6.71 0.23 8.74
C ALA A 35 7.79 -0.86 8.62
N ARG A 36 7.65 -1.77 7.65
CA ARG A 36 8.61 -2.85 7.42
C ARG A 36 10.00 -2.33 7.04
N TRP A 37 10.05 -1.27 6.22
CA TRP A 37 11.31 -0.61 5.87
C TRP A 37 12.03 -0.06 7.10
N GLN A 38 11.30 0.59 8.00
CA GLN A 38 11.86 1.13 9.24
C GLN A 38 12.44 0.02 10.11
N GLU A 39 11.72 -1.08 10.29
CA GLU A 39 12.21 -2.24 11.06
C GLU A 39 13.51 -2.82 10.48
N LEU A 40 13.51 -3.10 9.17
CA LEU A 40 14.69 -3.66 8.49
C LEU A 40 15.87 -2.70 8.54
N TYR A 41 15.62 -1.40 8.43
CA TYR A 41 16.65 -0.38 8.53
C TYR A 41 17.28 -0.37 9.93
N GLN A 42 16.47 -0.33 10.98
CA GLN A 42 16.96 -0.38 12.36
C GLN A 42 17.74 -1.68 12.64
N ALA A 43 17.27 -2.82 12.12
CA ALA A 43 18.00 -4.08 12.22
C ALA A 43 19.38 -4.02 11.52
N SER A 44 19.48 -3.37 10.36
CA SER A 44 20.76 -3.19 9.65
C SER A 44 21.72 -2.23 10.36
N LEU A 45 21.19 -1.28 11.14
CA LEU A 45 22.01 -0.40 11.98
C LEU A 45 22.55 -1.14 13.21
N ALA A 46 21.76 -2.04 13.80
CA ALA A 46 22.16 -2.84 14.95
C ALA A 46 23.18 -3.94 14.57
N ASP A 47 23.07 -4.49 13.36
CA ASP A 47 23.91 -5.58 12.88
C ASP A 47 24.34 -5.32 11.42
N PRO A 48 25.59 -4.90 11.18
CA PRO A 48 26.12 -4.61 9.85
C PRO A 48 26.15 -5.82 8.88
N ALA A 49 26.02 -7.05 9.39
CA ALA A 49 25.95 -8.24 8.54
C ALA A 49 24.57 -8.41 7.89
N ARG A 50 23.54 -7.70 8.38
CA ARG A 50 22.19 -7.76 7.81
C ARG A 50 22.10 -6.91 6.53
N PRO A 51 21.34 -7.38 5.53
CA PRO A 51 21.10 -6.60 4.33
C PRO A 51 20.30 -5.34 4.67
N LYS A 52 20.63 -4.23 4.00
CA LYS A 52 19.81 -3.03 4.02
C LYS A 52 18.43 -3.31 3.39
N PRO A 53 17.39 -2.52 3.73
CA PRO A 53 16.09 -2.67 3.12
C PRO A 53 16.14 -2.61 1.59
N ASN A 54 15.32 -3.44 0.93
CA ASN A 54 15.21 -3.52 -0.52
C ASN A 54 13.73 -3.55 -0.93
N GLU A 55 13.32 -2.61 -1.79
CA GLU A 55 11.95 -2.49 -2.29
C GLU A 55 11.48 -3.78 -2.98
N ALA A 56 12.32 -4.38 -3.83
CA ALA A 56 11.95 -5.58 -4.56
C ALA A 56 11.77 -6.79 -3.63
N ALA A 57 12.42 -6.81 -2.47
CA ALA A 57 12.22 -7.83 -1.45
C ALA A 57 10.87 -7.62 -0.74
N LEU A 58 10.58 -6.39 -0.31
CA LEU A 58 9.30 -6.04 0.33
C LEU A 58 8.10 -6.32 -0.58
N ARG A 59 8.22 -6.06 -1.89
CA ARG A 59 7.16 -6.36 -2.86
C ARG A 59 6.88 -7.86 -2.99
N ARG A 60 7.89 -8.71 -2.80
CA ARG A 60 7.73 -10.18 -2.78
C ARG A 60 7.23 -10.71 -1.43
N GLU A 61 7.45 -9.99 -0.34
CA GLU A 61 6.96 -10.37 1.00
C GLU A 61 5.46 -10.07 1.14
N LEU A 62 4.96 -9.01 0.48
CA LEU A 62 3.54 -8.62 0.55
C LEU A 62 2.61 -9.43 -0.38
N ASN A 63 3.13 -9.95 -1.50
CA ASN A 63 2.36 -10.68 -2.53
C ASN A 63 2.66 -12.17 -2.49
#